data_AF-A0A2M7DYQ7-F1
#
_entry.id   AF-A0A2M7DYQ7-F1
#
_cell.length_a   1.000
_cell.length_b   1.000
_cell.length_c   1.000
_cell.angle_alpha   90.00
_cell.angle_beta   90.00
_cell.angle_gamma   90.00
#
_symmetry.space_group_name_H-M   'P 1'
#
loop_
_entity.id
_entity.type
_entity.pdbx_description
1 polymer ?
#
loop_
_entity_poly.entity_id
_entity_poly.type
_entity_poly.pdbx_seq_one_letter_code
_entity_poly.pdbx_strand_id
1 'polypeptide(L)'
;MKTKIFIVAMLLINTIILKAQITLEHSYNYAVSVVNLSVSGYKYSALDATTQEVKLFNLNHSLWKTITLNIPSGYTLQSTNFISEKLF
;
A
#
# COMPACT_ATOMS: atom_id res chain seq x y z
N MET A 1 -27.25 -1.93 -42.36
CA MET A 1 -27.32 -0.77 -41.43
C MET A 1 -27.60 -1.19 -39.99
N LYS A 2 -28.63 -2.01 -39.72
CA LYS A 2 -29.02 -2.45 -38.36
C LYS A 2 -27.90 -3.15 -37.56
N THR A 3 -27.14 -4.05 -38.20
CA THR A 3 -26.00 -4.75 -37.55
C THR A 3 -24.87 -3.81 -37.13
N LYS A 4 -24.61 -2.75 -37.92
CA LYS A 4 -23.57 -1.76 -37.59
C LYS A 4 -23.97 -0.92 -36.36
N ILE A 5 -25.25 -0.56 -36.26
CA ILE A 5 -25.81 0.16 -35.10
C ILE A 5 -25.70 -0.70 -33.83
N PHE A 6 -26.00 -1.98 -33.93
CA PHE A 6 -25.89 -2.92 -32.80
C PHE A 6 -24.44 -3.04 -32.28
N ILE A 7 -23.47 -3.15 -33.18
CA ILE A 7 -22.04 -3.22 -32.81
C ILE A 7 -21.58 -1.93 -32.12
N VAL A 8 -22.00 -0.76 -32.64
CA VAL A 8 -21.68 0.54 -32.02
C VAL A 8 -22.31 0.64 -30.62
N ALA A 9 -23.55 0.19 -30.44
CA ALA A 9 -24.20 0.16 -29.13
C ALA A 9 -23.46 -0.75 -28.12
N MET A 10 -23.01 -1.94 -28.55
CA MET A 10 -22.19 -2.81 -27.70
C MET A 10 -20.85 -2.17 -27.32
N LEU A 11 -20.18 -1.49 -28.26
CA LEU A 11 -18.91 -0.79 -27.98
C LEU A 11 -19.11 0.36 -26.97
N LEU A 12 -20.18 1.13 -27.09
CA LEU A 12 -20.48 2.23 -26.17
C LEU A 12 -20.76 1.74 -24.74
N ILE A 13 -21.51 0.64 -24.57
CA ILE A 13 -21.80 0.06 -23.24
C ILE A 13 -20.52 -0.35 -22.51
N ASN A 14 -19.51 -0.87 -23.22
CA ASN A 14 -18.24 -1.28 -22.62
C ASN A 14 -17.46 -0.10 -22.04
N THR A 15 -17.57 1.11 -22.63
CA THR A 15 -16.86 2.30 -22.13
C THR A 15 -17.39 2.82 -20.80
N ILE A 16 -18.62 2.48 -20.42
CA ILE A 16 -19.28 2.94 -19.17
C ILE A 16 -18.87 2.06 -17.98
N ILE A 17 -18.53 0.80 -18.23
CA ILE A 17 -18.20 -0.19 -17.19
C ILE A 17 -16.70 -0.16 -16.86
N LEU A 18 -15.86 0.23 -17.81
CA LEU A 18 -14.41 0.28 -17.62
C LEU A 18 -14.01 1.48 -16.76
N LYS A 19 -13.70 1.23 -15.50
CA LYS A 19 -13.03 2.18 -14.60
C LYS A 19 -11.53 2.24 -14.93
N ALA A 20 -11.19 2.86 -16.06
CA ALA A 20 -9.80 3.07 -16.49
C ALA A 20 -9.16 4.33 -15.87
N GLN A 21 -9.94 5.13 -15.14
CA GLN A 21 -9.42 6.29 -14.43
C GLN A 21 -8.58 5.83 -13.24
N ILE A 22 -7.38 6.41 -13.09
CA ILE A 22 -6.57 6.24 -11.88
C ILE A 22 -7.43 6.73 -10.70
N THR A 23 -7.72 5.81 -9.78
CA THR A 23 -8.39 6.13 -8.52
C THR A 23 -7.37 6.08 -7.40
N LEU A 24 -7.53 6.98 -6.43
CA LEU A 24 -6.78 6.89 -5.19
C LEU A 24 -7.14 5.60 -4.46
N GLU A 25 -6.21 4.65 -4.38
CA GLU A 25 -6.44 3.35 -3.73
C GLU A 25 -6.37 3.47 -2.20
N HIS A 26 -5.43 4.27 -1.70
CA HIS A 26 -5.24 4.47 -0.27
C HIS A 26 -4.47 5.77 0.02
N SER A 27 -4.58 6.27 1.25
CA SER A 27 -3.76 7.37 1.75
C SER A 27 -3.40 7.12 3.21
N TYR A 28 -2.14 7.37 3.54
CA TYR A 28 -1.62 7.19 4.89
C TYR A 28 -1.38 8.56 5.53
N ASN A 29 -1.61 8.66 6.85
CA ASN A 29 -1.38 9.87 7.63
C ASN A 29 0.06 9.97 8.17
N TYR A 30 0.96 9.13 7.67
CA TYR A 30 2.36 9.02 8.08
C TYR A 30 3.22 8.62 6.89
N ALA A 31 4.54 8.75 7.02
CA ALA A 31 5.47 8.38 5.97
C ALA A 31 5.45 6.86 5.73
N VAL A 32 5.34 6.47 4.47
CA VAL A 32 5.32 5.07 4.04
C VAL A 32 6.40 4.85 2.98
N SER A 33 7.08 3.71 3.08
CA SER A 33 8.06 3.24 2.10
C SER A 33 7.76 1.80 1.69
N VAL A 34 8.32 1.33 0.58
CA VAL A 34 8.23 -0.08 0.17
C VAL A 34 9.50 -0.80 0.64
N VAL A 35 9.33 -1.93 1.30
CA VAL A 35 10.42 -2.82 1.73
C VAL A 35 10.26 -4.19 1.09
N ASN A 36 11.38 -4.83 0.74
CA ASN A 36 11.38 -6.21 0.24
C ASN A 36 11.93 -7.14 1.31
N LEU A 37 11.07 -8.01 1.85
CA LEU A 37 11.42 -8.97 2.87
C LEU A 37 11.80 -10.32 2.24
N SER A 38 12.81 -10.99 2.80
CA SER A 38 13.41 -12.19 2.19
C SER A 38 12.48 -13.40 2.06
N VAL A 39 11.43 -13.48 2.89
CA VAL A 39 10.46 -14.59 2.92
C VAL A 39 9.09 -14.09 2.47
N SER A 40 8.63 -12.96 2.99
CA SER A 40 7.27 -12.44 2.76
C SER A 40 7.15 -11.49 1.56
N GLY A 41 8.25 -11.21 0.86
CA GLY A 41 8.30 -10.34 -0.32
C GLY A 41 8.02 -8.87 0.00
N TYR A 42 7.46 -8.16 -0.97
CA TYR A 42 7.19 -6.73 -0.84
C TYR A 42 6.09 -6.41 0.17
N LYS A 43 6.34 -5.38 0.97
CA LYS A 43 5.40 -4.78 1.94
C LYS A 43 5.53 -3.26 1.93
N TYR A 44 4.47 -2.58 2.36
CA TYR A 44 4.58 -1.19 2.78
C TYR A 44 5.03 -1.15 4.23
N SER A 45 6.00 -0.30 4.54
CA SER A 45 6.45 0.01 5.90
C SER A 45 6.07 1.42 6.26
N ALA A 46 5.42 1.57 7.39
CA ALA A 46 4.96 2.85 7.90
C ALA A 46 5.39 3.06 9.34
N LEU A 47 6.03 4.19 9.60
CA LEU A 47 6.50 4.56 10.93
C LEU A 47 5.47 5.48 11.60
N ASP A 48 4.91 5.00 12.70
CA ASP A 48 4.04 5.77 13.57
C ASP A 48 4.86 6.23 14.79
N ALA A 49 5.42 7.44 14.68
CA ALA A 49 6.22 8.02 15.76
C ALA A 49 5.41 8.35 17.02
N THR A 50 4.07 8.47 16.90
CA THR A 50 3.17 8.77 18.02
C THR A 50 2.99 7.55 18.91
N THR A 51 2.75 6.39 18.30
CA THR A 51 2.58 5.11 19.02
C THR A 51 3.89 4.34 19.19
N GLN A 52 4.98 4.84 18.61
CA GLN A 52 6.28 4.16 18.55
C GLN A 52 6.18 2.78 17.89
N GLU A 53 5.52 2.71 16.73
CA GLU A 53 5.29 1.46 16.02
C GLU A 53 5.76 1.54 14.57
N VAL A 54 6.22 0.41 14.06
CA VAL A 54 6.32 0.18 12.62
C VAL A 54 5.20 -0.75 12.20
N LYS A 55 4.33 -0.25 11.33
CA LYS A 55 3.23 -1.01 10.74
C LYS A 55 3.65 -1.48 9.36
N LEU A 56 3.52 -2.77 9.11
CA LEU A 56 3.77 -3.40 7.82
C LEU A 56 2.44 -3.78 7.20
N PHE A 57 2.21 -3.35 5.96
CA PHE A 57 1.01 -3.66 5.20
C PHE A 57 1.35 -4.51 3.98
N ASN A 58 0.39 -5.33 3.55
CA ASN A 58 0.44 -5.96 2.25
C ASN A 58 0.26 -4.91 1.14
N LEU A 59 0.56 -5.27 -0.11
CA LEU A 59 0.42 -4.37 -1.26
C LEU A 59 -1.04 -3.93 -1.52
N ASN A 60 -2.03 -4.65 -0.98
CA ASN A 60 -3.44 -4.26 -0.97
C ASN A 60 -3.84 -3.42 0.25
N HIS A 61 -2.87 -2.82 0.94
CA HIS A 61 -3.04 -1.95 2.12
C HIS A 61 -3.60 -2.63 3.39
N SER A 62 -3.84 -3.94 3.37
CA SER A 62 -4.23 -4.68 4.59
C SER A 62 -3.08 -4.77 5.58
N LEU A 63 -3.36 -4.60 6.88
CA LEU A 63 -2.36 -4.74 7.94
C LEU A 63 -1.82 -6.17 7.96
N TRP A 64 -0.49 -6.31 7.91
CA TRP A 64 0.20 -7.59 7.97
C TRP A 64 0.85 -7.82 9.34
N LYS A 65 1.57 -6.82 9.85
CA LYS A 65 2.27 -6.91 11.13
C LYS A 65 2.45 -5.53 11.77
N THR A 66 2.43 -5.49 13.10
CA THR A 66 2.83 -4.32 13.88
C THR A 66 4.06 -4.68 14.71
N ILE A 67 5.05 -3.81 14.73
CA ILE A 67 6.28 -3.96 15.50
C ILE A 67 6.37 -2.75 16.43
N THR A 68 6.20 -2.98 17.73
CA THR A 68 6.39 -1.93 18.74
C THR A 68 7.88 -1.68 18.96
N LEU A 69 8.27 -0.42 18.93
CA LEU A 69 9.62 0.04 19.21
C LEU A 69 9.68 0.56 20.65
N ASN A 70 10.57 0.00 21.46
CA ASN A 70 10.80 0.47 22.83
C ASN A 70 11.83 1.60 22.80
N ILE A 71 11.39 2.83 22.49
CA ILE A 71 12.29 3.98 22.41
C ILE A 71 12.51 4.58 23.79
N PRO A 72 13.77 4.74 24.24
CA PRO A 72 14.06 5.35 25.52
C PRO A 72 13.55 6.79 25.61
N SER A 73 13.23 7.24 26.82
CA SER A 73 12.84 8.63 27.07
C SER A 73 13.91 9.61 26.59
N GLY A 74 13.48 10.73 26.00
CA GLY A 74 14.36 11.77 25.45
C GLY A 74 14.80 11.55 23.99
N TYR A 75 14.39 10.43 23.36
CA TYR A 75 14.68 10.15 21.95
C TYR A 75 13.40 10.23 21.10
N THR A 76 13.57 10.55 19.82
CA THR A 76 12.49 10.59 18.84
C THR A 76 12.79 9.68 17.66
N LEU A 77 11.72 9.15 17.07
CA LEU A 77 11.78 8.37 15.85
C LEU A 77 11.79 9.31 14.65
N GLN A 78 12.77 9.12 13.76
CA GLN A 78 12.92 9.91 12.53
C GLN A 78 12.52 9.08 11.30
N SER A 79 13.10 7.89 11.16
CA SER A 79 12.86 7.02 10.01
C SER A 79 13.18 5.56 10.33
N THR A 80 12.67 4.66 9.49
CA THR A 80 13.13 3.28 9.40
C THR A 80 14.19 3.17 8.32
N ASN A 81 15.37 2.63 8.66
CA ASN A 81 16.47 2.46 7.69
C ASN A 81 16.47 1.08 7.03
N PHE A 82 16.21 0.03 7.81
CA PHE A 82 16.24 -1.34 7.32
C PHE A 82 15.28 -2.24 8.12
N ILE A 83 14.63 -3.17 7.43
CA ILE A 83 13.71 -4.14 8.00
C ILE A 83 14.00 -5.50 7.34
N SER A 84 14.24 -6.53 8.16
CA SER A 84 14.48 -7.91 7.69
C SER A 84 13.67 -8.93 8.50
N GLU A 85 13.52 -10.12 7.92
CA GLU A 85 12.91 -11.29 8.57
C GLU A 85 13.96 -12.27 9.12
N LYS A 86 15.24 -11.98 8.89
CA LYS A 86 16.38 -12.79 9.33
C LYS A 86 17.37 -11.88 10.04
N LEU A 87 17.95 -12.40 11.12
CA LEU A 87 19.18 -11.86 11.66
C LEU A 87 20.29 -12.10 10.62
N PHE A 88 21.14 -11.10 10.48
CA PHE A 88 22.25 -11.00 9.54
C PHE A 88 23.10 -12.28 9.48
#